data_AF-A0A2X2Y8A6-F1
#
_entry.id   AF-A0A2X2Y8A6-F1
#
_cell.length_a   1.000
_cell.length_b   1.000
_cell.length_c   1.000
_cell.angle_alpha   90.00
_cell.angle_beta   90.00
_cell.angle_gamma   90.00
#
_symmetry.space_group_name_H-M   'P 1'
#
loop_
_entity.id
_entity.type
_entity.pdbx_description
1 polymer ?
#
loop_
_entity_poly.entity_id
_entity_poly.type
_entity_poly.pdbx_seq_one_letter_code
_entity_poly.pdbx_strand_id
1 'polypeptide(L)'
;MKVIVDRESGYITRIISNSIAPQVLKVNEIEITVEDPEIIDAFNRGEEILYNKDTGEIYYEPQTEIDPEKVALYEAVANLFEEIQALKEQIGGVK
;
A
#
# COMPACT_ATOMS: atom_id res chain seq x y z
N MET A 1 -14.74 13.99 -1.19
CA MET A 1 -14.65 12.57 -0.77
C MET A 1 -14.56 12.52 0.75
N LYS A 2 -14.98 11.43 1.42
CA LYS A 2 -14.81 11.27 2.87
C LYS A 2 -13.93 10.06 3.17
N VAL A 3 -12.94 10.27 4.03
CA VAL A 3 -12.00 9.23 4.49
C VAL A 3 -12.22 9.06 5.99
N ILE A 4 -12.49 7.84 6.42
CA ILE A 4 -12.63 7.49 7.83
C ILE A 4 -11.35 6.81 8.28
N VAL A 5 -10.78 7.30 9.36
CA VAL A 5 -9.50 6.83 9.89
C VAL A 5 -9.68 6.41 11.34
N ASP A 6 -9.05 5.31 11.73
CA ASP A 6 -8.88 4.96 13.14
C ASP A 6 -7.77 5.83 13.75
N ARG A 7 -8.11 6.64 14.76
CA ARG A 7 -7.23 7.66 15.35
C ARG A 7 -6.00 7.04 16.04
N GLU A 8 -6.12 5.83 16.56
CA GLU A 8 -5.06 5.18 17.32
C GLU A 8 -3.98 4.59 16.40
N SER A 9 -4.43 3.84 15.40
CA SER A 9 -3.56 3.16 14.45
C SER A 9 -3.12 4.03 13.29
N GLY A 10 -3.96 4.98 12.87
CA GLY A 10 -3.77 5.77 11.64
C GLY A 10 -4.26 5.06 10.38
N TYR A 11 -4.88 3.88 10.48
CA TYR A 11 -5.38 3.16 9.32
C TYR A 11 -6.68 3.76 8.79
N ILE A 12 -6.76 3.90 7.47
CA ILE A 12 -8.01 4.23 6.79
C ILE A 12 -8.93 3.01 6.88
N THR A 13 -10.06 3.16 7.57
CA THR A 13 -11.04 2.08 7.73
C THR A 13 -12.05 2.07 6.59
N ARG A 14 -12.39 3.26 6.05
CA ARG A 14 -13.41 3.42 5.00
C ARG A 14 -13.10 4.64 4.12
N ILE A 15 -13.31 4.50 2.82
CA ILE A 15 -13.35 5.62 1.87
C ILE A 15 -14.73 5.65 1.24
N ILE A 16 -15.35 6.82 1.23
CA ILE A 16 -16.71 7.01 0.73
C ILE A 16 -16.66 8.13 -0.31
N SER A 17 -16.81 7.74 -1.57
CA SER A 17 -16.91 8.66 -2.69
C SER A 17 -18.29 9.34 -2.71
N ASN A 18 -18.33 10.62 -3.07
CA ASN A 18 -19.54 11.41 -3.29
C ASN A 18 -20.53 11.53 -2.10
N SER A 19 -20.09 11.31 -0.86
CA SER A 19 -20.93 11.57 0.31
C SER A 19 -20.83 13.02 0.80
N ILE A 20 -21.98 13.67 0.91
CA ILE A 20 -22.13 15.02 1.50
C ILE A 20 -22.54 14.90 2.98
N ALA A 21 -23.23 13.82 3.36
CA ALA A 21 -23.74 13.62 4.71
C ALA A 21 -22.63 13.22 5.71
N PRO A 22 -22.63 13.72 6.95
CA PRO A 22 -21.76 13.23 8.02
C PRO A 22 -21.93 11.72 8.22
N GLN A 23 -20.82 11.01 8.48
CA GLN A 23 -20.82 9.57 8.68
C GLN A 23 -21.00 9.21 10.14
N VAL A 24 -21.63 8.06 10.39
CA VAL A 24 -21.66 7.46 11.73
C VAL A 24 -20.29 6.83 12.00
N LEU A 25 -19.62 7.38 13.01
CA LEU A 25 -18.29 6.97 13.43
C LEU A 25 -18.37 5.94 14.55
N LYS A 26 -17.49 4.94 14.50
CA LYS A 26 -17.23 4.04 15.63
C LYS A 26 -16.36 4.74 16.67
N VAL A 27 -16.24 4.10 17.83
CA VAL A 27 -15.25 4.53 18.84
C VAL A 27 -13.87 4.56 18.19
N ASN A 28 -13.13 5.65 18.44
CA ASN A 28 -11.81 5.95 17.90
C ASN A 28 -11.73 6.28 16.41
N GLU A 29 -12.84 6.37 15.69
CA GLU A 29 -12.81 6.84 14.29
C GLU A 29 -12.91 8.37 14.18
N ILE A 30 -12.27 8.91 13.15
CA ILE A 30 -12.40 10.31 12.71
C ILE A 30 -12.84 10.36 11.25
N GLU A 31 -13.62 11.38 10.90
CA GLU A 31 -13.96 11.72 9.52
C GLU A 31 -13.06 12.83 9.02
N ILE A 32 -12.46 12.62 7.85
CA ILE A 32 -11.68 13.61 7.13
C ILE A 32 -12.37 13.86 5.78
N THR A 33 -12.74 15.12 5.54
CA THR A 33 -13.23 15.56 4.23
C THR A 33 -12.04 15.85 3.34
N VAL A 34 -11.93 15.10 2.25
CA VAL A 34 -10.93 15.32 1.21
C VAL A 34 -11.58 16.10 0.07
N GLU A 35 -11.08 17.32 -0.14
CA GLU A 35 -11.49 18.23 -1.20
C GLU A 35 -10.42 18.38 -2.29
N ASP A 36 -9.21 17.84 -2.05
CA ASP A 36 -8.12 17.87 -3.02
C ASP A 36 -8.48 17.06 -4.27
N PRO A 37 -8.56 17.70 -5.45
CA PRO A 37 -8.92 17.02 -6.68
C PRO A 37 -7.88 15.98 -7.11
N GLU A 38 -6.59 16.16 -6.82
CA GLU A 38 -5.56 15.20 -7.21
C GLU A 38 -5.69 13.87 -6.46
N ILE A 39 -5.99 13.94 -5.16
CA ILE A 39 -6.23 12.76 -4.32
C ILE A 39 -7.52 12.06 -4.74
N ILE A 40 -8.58 12.82 -5.05
CA ILE A 40 -9.84 12.27 -5.54
C ILE A 40 -9.62 11.56 -6.88
N ASP A 41 -8.86 12.17 -7.79
CA ASP A 41 -8.55 11.57 -9.08
C ASP A 41 -7.66 10.33 -8.93
N ALA A 42 -6.66 10.35 -8.04
CA ALA A 42 -5.84 9.18 -7.70
C ALA A 42 -6.69 8.01 -7.21
N PHE A 43 -7.63 8.27 -6.29
CA PHE A 43 -8.59 7.28 -5.82
C PHE A 43 -9.43 6.71 -6.98
N ASN A 44 -9.92 7.58 -7.87
CA ASN A 44 -10.69 7.16 -9.04
C ASN A 44 -9.87 6.36 -10.06
N ARG A 45 -8.55 6.54 -10.10
CA ARG A 45 -7.61 5.71 -10.90
C ARG A 45 -7.25 4.38 -10.24
N GLY A 46 -7.66 4.16 -8.99
CA GLY A 46 -7.35 2.95 -8.24
C GLY A 46 -6.00 2.99 -7.51
N GLU A 47 -5.39 4.17 -7.37
CA GLU A 47 -4.16 4.35 -6.59
C GLU A 47 -4.44 4.18 -5.09
N GLU A 48 -3.39 3.86 -4.34
CA GLU A 48 -3.51 3.64 -2.91
C GLU A 48 -3.55 4.98 -2.18
N ILE A 49 -4.62 5.20 -1.41
CA ILE A 49 -4.78 6.40 -0.58
C ILE A 49 -4.28 6.09 0.83
N LEU A 50 -3.46 6.98 1.37
CA LEU A 50 -2.77 6.82 2.63
C LEU A 50 -3.02 8.03 3.53
N TYR A 51 -2.88 7.82 4.84
CA TYR A 51 -3.03 8.85 5.86
C TYR A 51 -1.81 8.87 6.78
N ASN A 52 -1.17 10.03 6.91
CA ASN A 52 -0.11 10.25 7.88
C ASN A 52 -0.71 10.78 9.19
N LYS A 53 -0.68 9.96 10.24
CA LYS A 53 -1.24 10.34 11.56
C LYS A 53 -0.43 11.41 12.30
N ASP A 54 0.84 11.55 11.98
CA ASP A 54 1.74 12.50 12.65
C ASP A 54 1.56 13.91 12.06
N THR A 55 1.34 14.02 10.74
CA THR A 55 1.09 15.31 10.05
C THR A 55 -0.40 15.60 9.86
N GLY A 56 -1.26 14.59 9.88
CA GLY A 56 -2.69 14.69 9.57
C GLY A 56 -2.99 14.77 8.08
N GLU A 57 -1.99 14.52 7.21
CA GLU A 57 -2.12 14.67 5.77
C GLU A 57 -2.62 13.37 5.11
N ILE A 58 -3.44 13.54 4.07
CA ILE A 58 -3.83 12.45 3.16
C ILE A 58 -3.01 12.62 1.89
N TYR A 59 -2.47 11.52 1.39
CA TYR A 59 -1.69 11.48 0.16
C TYR A 59 -1.99 10.18 -0.59
N TYR A 60 -1.48 10.06 -1.82
CA TYR A 60 -1.60 8.85 -2.61
C TYR A 60 -0.21 8.36 -3.01
N GLU A 61 -0.06 7.05 -3.10
CA GLU A 61 1.11 6.44 -3.74
C GLU A 61 0.69 5.90 -5.11
N PRO A 62 1.44 6.20 -6.18
CA PRO A 62 1.20 5.60 -7.47
C PRO A 62 1.30 4.08 -7.30
N GLN A 63 0.34 3.32 -7.86
CA GLN A 63 0.54 1.90 -7.99
C GLN A 63 1.84 1.69 -8.76
N THR A 64 2.85 1.12 -8.09
CA THR A 64 4.03 0.66 -8.79
C THR A 64 3.56 -0.53 -9.59
N GLU A 65 3.26 -0.31 -10.87
CA GLU A 65 3.10 -1.40 -11.83
C GLU A 65 4.36 -2.26 -11.69
N ILE A 66 4.22 -3.44 -11.10
CA ILE A 66 5.34 -4.37 -10.98
C ILE A 66 5.58 -4.84 -12.41
N ASP A 67 6.50 -4.15 -13.07
CA ASP A 67 6.94 -4.46 -14.42
C ASP A 67 7.15 -5.98 -14.54
N PRO A 68 6.45 -6.67 -15.46
CA PRO A 68 6.59 -8.12 -15.64
C PRO A 68 8.05 -8.53 -15.85
N GLU A 69 8.88 -7.68 -16.45
CA GLU A 69 10.31 -7.93 -16.62
C GLU A 69 11.06 -7.92 -15.27
N LYS A 70 10.64 -7.07 -14.33
CA LYS A 70 11.19 -7.07 -12.96
C LYS A 70 10.76 -8.31 -12.19
N VAL A 71 9.54 -8.80 -12.35
CA VAL A 71 9.09 -10.08 -11.75
C VAL A 71 9.95 -11.23 -12.27
N ALA A 72 10.10 -11.32 -13.59
CA ALA A 72 10.93 -12.34 -14.23
C ALA A 72 12.40 -12.25 -13.75
N LEU A 73 12.93 -11.04 -13.58
CA LEU A 73 14.27 -10.82 -13.03
C LEU A 73 14.38 -11.29 -11.58
N TYR A 74 13.40 -10.98 -10.72
CA TYR A 74 13.40 -11.42 -9.32
C TYR A 74 13.29 -12.95 -9.21
N GLU A 75 12.44 -13.58 -10.01
CA GLU A 75 12.33 -15.05 -10.08
C GLU A 75 13.65 -15.69 -10.58
N ALA A 76 14.26 -15.13 -11.62
CA ALA A 76 15.54 -15.62 -12.14
C ALA A 76 16.67 -15.50 -11.09
N VAL A 77 16.71 -14.39 -10.34
CA VAL A 77 17.69 -14.18 -9.26
C VAL A 77 17.44 -15.16 -8.11
N ALA A 78 16.18 -15.40 -7.73
CA ALA A 78 15.83 -16.37 -6.69
C ALA A 78 16.28 -17.79 -7.10
N ASN A 79 15.97 -18.21 -8.31
CA ASN A 79 16.38 -19.52 -8.86
C ASN A 79 17.90 -19.66 -8.89
N LEU A 80 18.63 -18.63 -9.34
CA LEU A 80 20.08 -18.64 -9.36
C LEU A 80 20.66 -18.77 -7.93
N PHE A 81 20.01 -18.14 -6.95
CA PHE A 81 20.45 -18.23 -5.55
C PHE A 81 20.24 -19.63 -4.99
N GLU A 82 19.10 -20.27 -5.27
CA GLU A 82 18.84 -21.67 -4.91
C GLU A 82 19.85 -22.63 -5.56
N GLU A 83 20.14 -22.46 -6.86
CA GLU A 83 21.14 -23.25 -7.56
C GLU A 83 22.54 -23.10 -6.95
N ILE A 84 22.94 -21.88 -6.59
CA ILE A 84 24.22 -21.62 -5.92
C ILE A 84 24.27 -22.25 -4.52
N GLN A 85 23.17 -22.22 -3.76
CA GLN A 85 23.10 -22.88 -2.45
C GLN A 85 23.21 -24.40 -2.61
N ALA A 86 22.49 -25.00 -3.55
CA ALA A 86 22.58 -26.42 -3.86
C ALA A 86 24.01 -26.81 -4.30
N LEU A 87 24.67 -25.98 -5.10
CA LEU A 87 26.08 -26.19 -5.49
C LEU A 87 27.01 -26.10 -4.28
N LYS A 88 26.80 -25.13 -3.38
CA LYS A 88 27.59 -24.99 -2.15
C LYS A 88 27.40 -26.18 -1.22
N GLU A 89 26.20 -26.75 -1.11
CA GLU A 89 25.96 -27.97 -0.33
C GLU A 89 26.66 -29.18 -0.94
N GLN A 90 26.67 -29.31 -2.28
CA GLN A 90 27.37 -30.39 -2.98
C GLN A 90 28.91 -30.26 -2.89
N ILE A 91 29.45 -29.04 -2.93
CA ILE A 91 30.90 -28.78 -2.84
C ILE A 91 31.37 -28.76 -1.38
N GLY A 92 30.52 -28.37 -0.44
CA GLY A 92 30.73 -28.42 1.01
C GLY A 92 30.59 -29.81 1.62
N GLY A 93 30.12 -30.80 0.85
CA GLY A 93 30.08 -32.23 1.18
C GLY A 93 31.46 -32.91 1.20
N VAL A 94 32.48 -32.24 1.74
CA VAL A 94 33.74 -32.88 2.15
C VAL A 94 34.03 -32.51 3.60
N LYS A 95 33.30 -33.19 4.50
CA LYS A 95 33.88 -34.08 5.51
C LYS A 95 32.81 -34.97 6.14
#